data_AF-A0A2I0LCW7-F1
#
_entry.id   AF-A0A2I0LCW7-F1
#
_cell.length_a   1.000
_cell.length_b   1.000
_cell.length_c   1.000
_cell.angle_alpha   90.00
_cell.angle_beta   90.00
_cell.angle_gamma   90.00
#
_symmetry.space_group_name_H-M   'P 1'
#
loop_
_entity.id
_entity.type
_entity.pdbx_description
1 polymer ?
#
loop_
_entity_poly.entity_id
_entity_poly.type
_entity_poly.pdbx_seq_one_letter_code
_entity_poly.pdbx_strand_id
1 'polypeptide(L)'
;MAALAALAAAEARGGAWDSILDMMKVAQEKGCDPLLWAVQLTSSLNRAGVSLPSPEFADVLVSYICWDNNVPILWKFLDRALAVKIAPPLLVIALLSTRVVPVRQSRPAAYRLYMELLKRHAFALKSQIDGSNYHKVTESIDTVLHLSEKFSLAERDAGTIVVEFIFSIVWQLLDASLDDEGILELTPEKSSMWGVKPQDMEIDSFEGFEEKWTEGQGRLQSANTTMAIELIGLFLQDKAHPMGSFHSKTEGARNKLGGT
;
A
#
# COMPACT_ATOMS: atom_id res chain seq x y z
N MET A 1 27.35 -17.27 26.13
CA MET A 1 27.93 -17.30 24.76
C MET A 1 26.87 -17.09 23.68
N ALA A 2 25.77 -17.86 23.63
CA ALA A 2 24.71 -17.68 22.61
C ALA A 2 23.97 -16.32 22.67
N ALA A 3 23.66 -15.81 23.87
CA ALA A 3 22.98 -14.52 24.03
C ALA A 3 23.85 -13.31 23.64
N LEU A 4 25.16 -13.35 23.90
CA LEU A 4 26.11 -12.32 23.48
C LEU A 4 26.32 -12.31 21.97
N ALA A 5 26.34 -13.49 21.33
CA ALA A 5 26.39 -13.59 19.87
C ALA A 5 25.09 -13.10 19.21
N ALA A 6 23.93 -13.36 19.83
CA ALA A 6 22.64 -12.83 19.37
C ALA A 6 22.54 -11.30 19.51
N LEU A 7 23.06 -10.73 20.60
CA LEU A 7 23.10 -9.29 20.81
C LEU A 7 24.04 -8.59 19.82
N ALA A 8 25.24 -9.12 19.62
CA ALA A 8 26.18 -8.60 18.62
C ALA A 8 25.65 -8.75 17.18
N ALA A 9 24.90 -9.82 16.88
CA ALA A 9 24.22 -9.99 15.59
C ALA A 9 23.04 -9.02 15.42
N ALA A 10 22.34 -8.67 16.51
CA ALA A 10 21.28 -7.67 16.51
C ALA A 10 21.84 -6.24 16.33
N GLU A 11 22.93 -5.89 17.00
CA GLU A 11 23.64 -4.61 16.82
C GLU A 11 24.22 -4.47 15.40
N ALA A 12 24.85 -5.54 14.88
CA ALA A 12 25.34 -5.57 13.50
C ALA A 12 24.20 -5.48 12.46
N ARG A 13 23.02 -6.05 12.77
CA ARG A 13 21.81 -5.88 11.94
C ARG A 13 21.25 -4.46 12.03
N GLY A 14 21.27 -3.83 13.21
CA GLY A 14 20.89 -2.43 13.39
C GLY A 14 21.72 -1.49 12.50
N GLY A 15 23.05 -1.63 12.54
CA GLY A 15 23.94 -0.85 11.69
C GLY A 15 23.78 -1.12 10.19
N ALA A 16 23.32 -2.31 9.79
CA ALA A 16 23.01 -2.60 8.39
C ALA A 16 21.77 -1.83 7.90
N TRP A 17 20.74 -1.70 8.74
CA TRP A 17 19.55 -0.92 8.40
C TRP A 17 19.82 0.59 8.39
N ASP A 18 20.66 1.10 9.29
CA ASP A 18 21.11 2.49 9.26
C ASP A 18 21.85 2.81 7.95
N SER A 19 22.74 1.92 7.51
CA SER A 19 23.44 2.04 6.23
C SER A 19 22.48 2.05 5.04
N ILE A 20 21.42 1.24 5.08
CA ILE A 20 20.37 1.21 4.04
C ILE A 20 19.55 2.50 4.02
N LEU A 21 19.19 3.02 5.20
CA LEU A 21 18.50 4.30 5.32
C LEU A 21 19.33 5.45 4.78
N ASP A 22 20.63 5.48 5.09
CA ASP A 22 21.54 6.49 4.54
C ASP A 22 21.69 6.36 3.03
N MET A 23 21.72 5.12 2.50
CA MET A 23 21.67 4.90 1.05
C MET A 23 20.38 5.46 0.42
N MET A 24 19.23 5.30 1.08
CA MET A 24 17.97 5.86 0.62
C MET A 24 17.97 7.39 0.64
N LYS A 25 18.46 8.01 1.72
CA LYS A 25 18.61 9.48 1.83
C LYS A 25 19.47 10.04 0.70
N VAL A 26 20.66 9.45 0.50
CA VAL A 26 21.58 9.89 -0.55
C VAL A 26 20.98 9.69 -1.95
N ALA A 27 20.27 8.59 -2.18
CA ALA A 27 19.60 8.33 -3.45
C ALA A 27 18.45 9.32 -3.73
N GLN A 28 17.71 9.69 -2.67
CA GLN A 28 16.65 10.71 -2.74
C GLN A 28 17.23 12.08 -3.06
N GLU A 29 18.25 12.55 -2.33
CA GLU A 29 18.90 13.85 -2.53
C GLU A 29 19.48 13.99 -3.94
N LYS A 30 20.07 12.91 -4.47
CA LYS A 30 20.69 12.89 -5.80
C LYS A 30 19.70 12.66 -6.93
N GLY A 31 18.44 12.39 -6.64
CA GLY A 31 17.45 12.06 -7.67
C GLY A 31 17.81 10.78 -8.44
N CYS A 32 18.38 9.78 -7.76
CA CYS A 32 18.85 8.55 -8.39
C CYS A 32 17.74 7.84 -9.18
N ASP A 33 18.14 7.19 -10.27
CA ASP A 33 17.24 6.30 -11.00
C ASP A 33 16.74 5.16 -10.08
N PRO A 34 15.41 4.93 -9.96
CA PRO A 34 14.86 3.91 -9.07
C PRO A 34 15.35 2.48 -9.36
N LEU A 35 15.60 2.13 -10.62
CA LEU A 35 16.10 0.81 -10.97
C LEU A 35 17.56 0.66 -10.52
N LEU A 36 18.40 1.66 -10.77
CA LEU A 36 19.78 1.66 -10.29
C LEU A 36 19.86 1.56 -8.76
N TRP A 37 19.02 2.32 -8.06
CA TRP A 37 18.90 2.24 -6.60
C TRP A 37 18.53 0.83 -6.14
N ALA A 38 17.53 0.20 -6.77
CA ALA A 38 17.09 -1.15 -6.40
C ALA A 38 18.20 -2.20 -6.61
N VAL A 39 19.01 -2.07 -7.67
CA VAL A 39 20.16 -2.96 -7.92
C VAL A 39 21.23 -2.80 -6.83
N GLN A 40 21.57 -1.56 -6.47
CA GLN A 40 22.54 -1.25 -5.42
C GLN A 40 22.08 -1.75 -4.03
N LEU A 41 20.80 -1.53 -3.73
CA LEU A 41 20.16 -2.00 -2.51
C LEU A 41 20.19 -3.53 -2.43
N THR A 42 19.82 -4.23 -3.51
CA THR A 42 19.86 -5.70 -3.57
C THR A 42 21.26 -6.23 -3.31
N SER A 43 22.28 -5.63 -3.94
CA SER A 43 23.69 -6.00 -3.72
C SER A 43 24.10 -5.83 -2.26
N SER A 44 23.67 -4.73 -1.63
CA SER A 44 24.01 -4.41 -0.24
C SER A 44 23.31 -5.35 0.75
N LEU A 45 22.02 -5.64 0.54
CA LEU A 45 21.24 -6.60 1.33
C LEU A 45 21.82 -8.02 1.23
N ASN A 46 22.20 -8.45 0.02
CA ASN A 46 22.84 -9.75 -0.18
C ASN A 46 24.20 -9.83 0.53
N ARG A 47 25.01 -8.76 0.49
CA ARG A 47 26.28 -8.70 1.23
C ARG A 47 26.07 -8.76 2.74
N ALA A 48 24.98 -8.19 3.24
CA ALA A 48 24.57 -8.28 4.64
C ALA A 48 23.89 -9.62 5.00
N GLY A 49 23.76 -10.56 4.06
CA GLY A 49 23.14 -11.86 4.29
C GLY A 49 21.63 -11.80 4.53
N VAL A 50 20.96 -10.73 4.05
CA VAL A 50 19.51 -10.58 4.17
C VAL A 50 18.82 -11.38 3.07
N SER A 51 17.92 -12.28 3.47
CA SER A 51 17.07 -13.04 2.54
C SER A 51 15.97 -12.15 1.96
N LEU A 52 15.77 -12.21 0.64
CA LEU A 52 14.72 -11.47 -0.07
C LEU A 52 13.57 -12.41 -0.50
N PRO A 53 12.31 -11.94 -0.50
CA PRO A 53 11.85 -10.65 0.01
C PRO A 53 12.00 -10.53 1.54
N SER A 54 12.32 -9.34 2.05
CA SER A 54 12.55 -9.08 3.48
C SER A 54 11.39 -8.31 4.12
N PRO A 55 10.70 -8.89 5.12
CA PRO A 55 9.72 -8.19 5.93
C PRO A 55 10.30 -6.99 6.70
N GLU A 56 11.51 -7.13 7.22
CA GLU A 56 12.18 -6.10 8.01
C GLU A 56 12.48 -4.87 7.14
N PHE A 57 12.94 -5.09 5.90
CA PHE A 57 13.14 -3.99 4.95
C PHE A 57 11.81 -3.30 4.59
N ALA A 58 10.70 -4.03 4.49
CA ALA A 58 9.39 -3.42 4.23
C ALA A 58 9.00 -2.43 5.33
N ASP A 59 9.23 -2.77 6.60
CA ASP A 59 8.95 -1.87 7.71
C ASP A 59 9.85 -0.62 7.68
N VAL A 60 11.16 -0.80 7.48
CA VAL A 60 12.12 0.31 7.34
C VAL A 60 11.72 1.23 6.19
N LEU A 61 11.38 0.66 5.04
CA LEU A 61 10.98 1.38 3.84
C LEU A 61 9.69 2.18 4.06
N VAL A 62 8.62 1.56 4.56
CA VAL A 62 7.34 2.25 4.77
C VAL A 62 7.46 3.31 5.87
N SER A 63 8.27 3.06 6.91
CA SER A 63 8.56 4.04 7.97
C SER A 63 9.33 5.24 7.47
N TYR A 64 10.25 5.04 6.53
CA TYR A 64 10.98 6.14 5.92
C TYR A 64 10.10 6.99 4.99
N ILE A 65 9.24 6.37 4.16
CA ILE A 65 8.44 7.05 3.14
C ILE A 65 7.27 7.85 3.73
N CYS A 66 6.70 7.40 4.84
CA CYS A 66 5.55 8.07 5.42
C CYS A 66 5.94 9.43 6.03
N TRP A 67 4.98 10.35 6.03
CA TRP A 67 5.09 11.68 6.64
C TRP A 67 6.10 12.62 5.99
N ASP A 68 7.19 12.95 6.66
CA ASP A 68 8.09 14.04 6.25
C ASP A 68 8.80 13.77 4.93
N ASN A 69 8.87 12.50 4.52
CA ASN A 69 9.44 12.09 3.25
C ASN A 69 8.38 11.61 2.25
N ASN A 70 7.15 12.12 2.32
CA ASN A 70 6.12 11.80 1.34
C ASN A 70 6.37 12.51 -0.02
N VAL A 71 7.47 12.17 -0.69
CA VAL A 71 7.92 12.76 -1.96
C VAL A 71 7.82 11.76 -3.12
N PRO A 72 7.55 12.21 -4.36
CA PRO A 72 7.28 11.31 -5.48
C PRO A 72 8.40 10.29 -5.78
N ILE A 73 9.67 10.64 -5.58
CA ILE A 73 10.79 9.72 -5.85
C ILE A 73 10.78 8.50 -4.94
N LEU A 74 10.35 8.66 -3.69
CA LEU A 74 10.34 7.57 -2.72
C LEU A 74 9.23 6.56 -2.99
N TRP A 75 8.08 7.01 -3.50
CA TRP A 75 7.05 6.11 -4.02
C TRP A 75 7.52 5.33 -5.25
N LYS A 76 8.39 5.92 -6.08
CA LYS A 76 9.02 5.19 -7.19
C LYS A 76 10.02 4.14 -6.69
N PHE A 77 10.77 4.44 -5.62
CA PHE A 77 11.63 3.47 -4.96
C PHE A 77 10.80 2.31 -4.37
N LEU A 78 9.70 2.62 -3.69
CA LEU A 78 8.76 1.61 -3.19
C LEU A 78 8.25 0.70 -4.31
N ASP A 79 7.66 1.27 -5.36
CA ASP A 79 7.13 0.52 -6.50
C ASP A 79 8.22 -0.35 -7.14
N ARG A 80 9.44 0.17 -7.28
CA ARG A 80 10.56 -0.61 -7.82
C ARG A 80 10.99 -1.74 -6.89
N ALA A 81 11.07 -1.51 -5.58
CA ALA A 81 11.41 -2.53 -4.59
C ALA A 81 10.41 -3.70 -4.61
N LEU A 82 9.12 -3.40 -4.82
CA LEU A 82 8.10 -4.44 -5.00
C LEU A 82 8.25 -5.17 -6.34
N ALA A 83 8.46 -4.44 -7.43
CA ALA A 83 8.59 -5.01 -8.77
C ALA A 83 9.78 -5.99 -8.88
N VAL A 84 10.88 -5.72 -8.18
CA VAL A 84 12.06 -6.60 -8.13
C VAL A 84 12.11 -7.53 -6.91
N LYS A 85 11.00 -7.67 -6.17
CA LYS A 85 10.82 -8.60 -5.04
C LYS A 85 11.83 -8.42 -3.89
N ILE A 86 12.26 -7.18 -3.62
CA ILE A 86 13.08 -6.85 -2.45
C ILE A 86 12.20 -6.84 -1.19
N ALA A 87 11.03 -6.22 -1.29
CA ALA A 87 10.03 -6.17 -0.22
C ALA A 87 8.79 -6.99 -0.58
N PRO A 88 8.16 -7.69 0.39
CA PRO A 88 6.91 -8.41 0.20
C PRO A 88 5.72 -7.44 -0.02
N PRO A 89 5.06 -7.46 -1.20
CA PRO A 89 4.02 -6.49 -1.52
C PRO A 89 2.82 -6.47 -0.57
N LEU A 90 2.30 -7.63 -0.13
CA LEU A 90 1.15 -7.65 0.78
C LEU A 90 1.45 -7.03 2.15
N LEU A 91 2.65 -7.25 2.67
CA LEU A 91 3.06 -6.63 3.93
C LEU A 91 3.25 -5.11 3.78
N VAL A 92 3.82 -4.65 2.66
CA VAL A 92 3.92 -3.21 2.39
C VAL A 92 2.53 -2.58 2.32
N ILE A 93 1.56 -3.24 1.68
CA ILE A 93 0.17 -2.78 1.63
C ILE A 93 -0.45 -2.76 3.03
N ALA A 94 -0.24 -3.79 3.84
CA ALA A 94 -0.71 -3.84 5.22
C ALA A 94 -0.17 -2.66 6.05
N LEU A 95 1.16 -2.45 6.02
CA LEU A 95 1.84 -1.35 6.71
C LEU A 95 1.35 0.03 6.26
N LEU A 96 1.14 0.21 4.95
CA LEU A 96 0.60 1.47 4.44
C LEU A 96 -0.86 1.67 4.80
N SER A 97 -1.67 0.60 4.84
CA SER A 97 -3.10 0.71 5.15
C SER A 97 -3.32 1.33 6.53
N THR A 98 -2.58 0.88 7.54
CA THR A 98 -2.68 1.38 8.92
C THR A 98 -2.17 2.81 9.09
N ARG A 99 -1.36 3.32 8.15
CA ARG A 99 -0.75 4.66 8.22
C ARG A 99 -1.41 5.69 7.32
N VAL A 100 -1.90 5.27 6.15
CA VAL A 100 -2.39 6.16 5.09
C VAL A 100 -3.91 6.31 5.13
N VAL A 101 -4.66 5.23 5.38
CA VAL A 101 -6.13 5.26 5.38
C VAL A 101 -6.69 6.22 6.46
N PRO A 102 -6.18 6.23 7.70
CA PRO A 102 -6.71 7.13 8.75
C PRO A 102 -6.50 8.62 8.46
N VAL A 103 -5.45 8.97 7.71
CA VAL A 103 -5.09 10.37 7.41
C VAL A 103 -5.49 10.79 5.99
N ARG A 104 -6.28 9.98 5.28
CA ARG A 104 -6.59 10.15 3.84
C ARG A 104 -7.18 11.51 3.46
N GLN A 105 -7.96 12.12 4.34
CA GLN A 105 -8.57 13.44 4.09
C GLN A 105 -7.52 14.55 4.15
N SER A 106 -6.63 14.51 5.14
CA SER A 106 -5.51 15.46 5.26
C SER A 106 -4.42 15.25 4.20
N ARG A 107 -4.27 14.01 3.70
CA ARG A 107 -3.20 13.61 2.75
C ARG A 107 -3.71 12.77 1.57
N PRO A 108 -4.58 13.33 0.72
CA PRO A 108 -5.26 12.57 -0.32
C PRO A 108 -4.31 12.07 -1.43
N ALA A 109 -3.18 12.74 -1.66
CA ALA A 109 -2.17 12.25 -2.60
C ALA A 109 -1.51 10.93 -2.14
N ALA A 110 -1.23 10.79 -0.84
CA ALA A 110 -0.68 9.55 -0.30
C ALA A 110 -1.71 8.41 -0.40
N TYR A 111 -2.98 8.70 -0.10
CA TYR A 111 -4.06 7.72 -0.24
C TYR A 111 -4.26 7.28 -1.70
N ARG A 112 -4.16 8.22 -2.65
CA ARG A 112 -4.17 7.89 -4.08
C ARG A 112 -3.06 6.91 -4.45
N LEU A 113 -1.82 7.20 -4.03
CA LEU A 113 -0.66 6.34 -4.34
C LEU A 113 -0.77 4.96 -3.68
N TYR A 114 -1.27 4.89 -2.44
CA TYR A 114 -1.59 3.64 -1.77
C TYR A 114 -2.59 2.80 -2.58
N MET A 115 -3.69 3.40 -3.05
CA MET A 115 -4.70 2.68 -3.83
C MET A 115 -4.18 2.20 -5.20
N GLU A 116 -3.31 2.98 -5.86
CA GLU A 116 -2.64 2.54 -7.09
C GLU A 116 -1.70 1.35 -6.85
N LEU A 117 -0.98 1.36 -5.72
CA LEU A 117 -0.15 0.24 -5.29
C LEU A 117 -1.00 -1.00 -4.99
N LEU A 118 -2.10 -0.81 -4.28
CA LEU A 118 -3.07 -1.85 -3.95
C LEU A 118 -3.61 -2.50 -5.24
N LYS A 119 -4.06 -1.69 -6.20
CA LYS A 119 -4.55 -2.14 -7.51
C LYS A 119 -3.53 -2.99 -8.27
N ARG A 120 -2.25 -2.65 -8.17
CA ARG A 120 -1.17 -3.35 -8.89
C ARG A 120 -0.79 -4.68 -8.25
N HIS A 121 -0.78 -4.76 -6.93
CA HIS A 121 -0.13 -5.87 -6.22
C HIS A 121 -1.09 -6.79 -5.46
N ALA A 122 -2.22 -6.29 -4.97
CA ALA A 122 -3.14 -7.08 -4.14
C ALA A 122 -3.86 -8.20 -4.90
N PHE A 123 -3.93 -8.13 -6.23
CA PHE A 123 -4.58 -9.15 -7.07
C PHE A 123 -3.62 -10.22 -7.60
N ALA A 124 -2.32 -10.13 -7.27
CA ALA A 124 -1.27 -11.07 -7.66
C ALA A 124 -0.94 -12.11 -6.57
N LEU A 125 -1.92 -12.43 -5.69
CA LEU A 125 -1.76 -13.20 -4.45
C LEU A 125 -1.09 -14.56 -4.63
N LYS A 126 -1.49 -15.32 -5.66
CA LYS A 126 -0.95 -16.66 -5.92
C LYS A 126 0.56 -16.68 -6.02
N SER A 127 1.15 -15.66 -6.64
CA SER A 127 2.61 -15.55 -6.81
C SER A 127 3.37 -15.20 -5.52
N GLN A 128 2.66 -14.76 -4.47
CA GLN A 128 3.24 -14.34 -3.20
C GLN A 128 3.19 -15.42 -2.13
N ILE A 129 2.29 -16.41 -2.28
CA ILE A 129 2.09 -17.49 -1.30
C ILE A 129 3.14 -18.61 -1.43
N ASP A 130 3.72 -18.78 -2.63
CA ASP A 130 4.68 -19.85 -2.93
C ASP A 130 6.16 -19.46 -2.64
N GLY A 131 6.40 -18.33 -1.97
CA GLY A 131 7.74 -17.72 -1.84
C GLY A 131 8.57 -18.18 -0.63
N SER A 132 9.90 -18.13 -0.77
CA SER A 132 10.81 -18.17 0.40
C SER A 132 10.52 -16.98 1.32
N ASN A 133 10.52 -17.20 2.64
CA ASN A 133 10.09 -16.26 3.70
C ASN A 133 8.58 -16.04 3.88
N TYR A 134 7.73 -16.76 3.16
CA TYR A 134 6.28 -16.57 3.26
C TYR A 134 5.73 -16.62 4.70
N HIS A 135 6.17 -17.58 5.53
CA HIS A 135 5.73 -17.68 6.93
C HIS A 135 6.00 -16.40 7.73
N LYS A 136 7.19 -15.81 7.58
CA LYS A 136 7.55 -14.56 8.27
C LYS A 136 6.72 -13.39 7.75
N VAL A 137 6.43 -13.37 6.44
CA VAL A 137 5.57 -12.35 5.83
C VAL A 137 4.16 -12.44 6.38
N THR A 138 3.57 -13.64 6.46
CA THR A 138 2.22 -13.83 6.99
C THR A 138 2.11 -13.48 8.48
N GLU A 139 3.11 -13.85 9.27
CA GLU A 139 3.18 -13.47 10.68
C GLU A 139 3.30 -11.96 10.86
N SER A 140 4.07 -11.29 10.00
CA SER A 140 4.18 -9.82 10.00
C SER A 140 2.87 -9.15 9.60
N ILE A 141 2.16 -9.69 8.59
CA ILE A 141 0.85 -9.17 8.17
C ILE A 141 -0.17 -9.31 9.30
N ASP A 142 -0.23 -10.48 9.94
CA ASP A 142 -1.09 -10.70 11.09
C ASP A 142 -0.80 -9.72 12.22
N THR A 143 0.48 -9.52 12.54
CA THR A 143 0.92 -8.58 13.57
C THR A 143 0.50 -7.15 13.25
N VAL A 144 0.70 -6.70 12.01
CA VAL A 144 0.40 -5.32 11.58
C VAL A 144 -1.10 -5.02 11.57
N LEU A 145 -1.91 -5.99 11.13
CA LEU A 145 -3.36 -5.82 11.00
C LEU A 145 -4.13 -6.39 12.20
N HIS A 146 -3.46 -6.99 13.18
CA HIS A 146 -4.09 -7.67 14.32
C HIS A 146 -5.18 -8.67 13.86
N LEU A 147 -4.90 -9.47 12.83
CA LEU A 147 -5.92 -10.33 12.20
C LEU A 147 -6.41 -11.42 13.17
N SER A 148 -5.49 -12.01 13.94
CA SER A 148 -5.79 -13.02 14.98
C SER A 148 -6.83 -12.53 15.96
N GLU A 149 -6.60 -11.34 16.47
CA GLU A 149 -7.42 -10.71 17.49
C GLU A 149 -8.82 -10.42 16.93
N LYS A 150 -8.89 -9.91 15.69
CA LYS A 150 -10.14 -9.43 15.10
C LYS A 150 -11.02 -10.54 14.53
N PHE A 151 -10.42 -11.57 13.94
CA PHE A 151 -11.17 -12.66 13.32
C PHE A 151 -11.28 -13.90 14.20
N SER A 152 -10.43 -14.06 15.22
CA SER A 152 -10.50 -15.14 16.21
C SER A 152 -10.65 -16.56 15.63
N LEU A 153 -10.03 -16.83 14.47
CA LEU A 153 -10.11 -18.14 13.80
C LEU A 153 -9.12 -19.15 14.39
N ALA A 154 -9.59 -20.38 14.58
CA ALA A 154 -8.84 -21.47 15.23
C ALA A 154 -7.74 -22.09 14.36
N GLU A 155 -7.89 -22.06 13.02
CA GLU A 155 -6.93 -22.61 12.06
C GLU A 155 -6.30 -21.48 11.25
N ARG A 156 -4.98 -21.29 11.43
CA ARG A 156 -4.23 -20.16 10.85
C ARG A 156 -3.26 -20.67 9.79
N ASP A 157 -3.81 -21.10 8.68
CA ASP A 157 -3.00 -21.40 7.51
C ASP A 157 -2.73 -20.13 6.66
N ALA A 158 -1.83 -20.31 5.70
CA ALA A 158 -1.46 -19.31 4.71
C ALA A 158 -2.65 -18.67 3.99
N GLY A 159 -3.62 -19.48 3.58
CA GLY A 159 -4.81 -19.06 2.88
C GLY A 159 -5.73 -18.26 3.79
N THR A 160 -5.91 -18.69 5.04
CA THR A 160 -6.70 -17.98 6.04
C THR A 160 -6.20 -16.55 6.22
N ILE A 161 -4.89 -16.36 6.43
CA ILE A 161 -4.30 -15.02 6.64
C ILE A 161 -4.49 -14.13 5.40
N VAL A 162 -4.37 -14.69 4.19
CA VAL A 162 -4.61 -13.94 2.95
C VAL A 162 -6.07 -13.51 2.83
N VAL A 163 -7.01 -14.39 3.18
CA VAL A 163 -8.43 -14.06 3.18
C VAL A 163 -8.74 -12.98 4.22
N GLU A 164 -8.26 -13.12 5.46
CA GLU A 164 -8.39 -12.11 6.52
C GLU A 164 -7.76 -10.77 6.11
N PHE A 165 -6.61 -10.79 5.43
CA PHE A 165 -6.00 -9.59 4.84
C PHE A 165 -6.94 -8.92 3.82
N ILE A 166 -7.50 -9.67 2.87
CA ILE A 166 -8.43 -9.11 1.88
C ILE A 166 -9.63 -8.48 2.58
N PHE A 167 -10.24 -9.19 3.54
CA PHE A 167 -11.36 -8.66 4.30
C PHE A 167 -10.98 -7.38 5.06
N SER A 168 -9.81 -7.35 5.70
CA SER A 168 -9.31 -6.15 6.38
C SER A 168 -9.17 -4.97 5.42
N ILE A 169 -8.57 -5.16 4.25
CA ILE A 169 -8.41 -4.08 3.25
C ILE A 169 -9.77 -3.62 2.73
N VAL A 170 -10.66 -4.53 2.33
CA VAL A 170 -12.00 -4.20 1.82
C VAL A 170 -12.78 -3.42 2.88
N TRP A 171 -12.71 -3.84 4.14
CA TRP A 171 -13.38 -3.17 5.24
C TRP A 171 -12.84 -1.77 5.47
N GLN A 172 -11.51 -1.60 5.50
CA GLN A 172 -10.87 -0.29 5.63
C GLN A 172 -11.28 0.67 4.51
N LEU A 173 -11.31 0.20 3.25
CA LEU A 173 -11.77 1.01 2.12
C LEU A 173 -13.26 1.35 2.22
N LEU A 174 -14.09 0.41 2.68
CA LEU A 174 -15.52 0.62 2.85
C LEU A 174 -15.79 1.69 3.91
N ASP A 175 -15.24 1.52 5.11
CA ASP A 175 -15.40 2.49 6.20
C ASP A 175 -14.88 3.87 5.79
N ALA A 176 -13.71 3.93 5.13
CA ALA A 176 -13.14 5.16 4.61
C ALA A 176 -14.07 5.86 3.60
N SER A 177 -14.67 5.10 2.69
CA SER A 177 -15.56 5.66 1.66
C SER A 177 -16.88 6.16 2.27
N LEU A 178 -17.45 5.42 3.23
CA LEU A 178 -18.66 5.82 3.92
C LEU A 178 -18.44 7.07 4.78
N ASP A 179 -17.27 7.18 5.42
CA ASP A 179 -16.87 8.34 6.22
C ASP A 179 -16.58 9.56 5.34
N ASP A 180 -15.96 9.39 4.17
CA ASP A 180 -15.74 10.49 3.20
C ASP A 180 -17.06 11.07 2.65
N GLU A 181 -18.11 10.24 2.54
CA GLU A 181 -19.46 10.67 2.13
C GLU A 181 -20.36 11.10 3.32
N GLY A 182 -19.83 11.11 4.55
CA GLY A 182 -20.57 11.49 5.76
C GLY A 182 -21.67 10.52 6.19
N ILE A 183 -21.72 9.32 5.61
CA ILE A 183 -22.74 8.29 5.89
C ILE A 183 -22.48 7.63 7.25
N LEU A 184 -21.21 7.50 7.63
CA LEU A 184 -20.81 6.85 8.89
C LEU A 184 -21.23 7.65 10.13
N GLU A 185 -21.48 8.96 10.00
CA GLU A 185 -22.01 9.80 11.07
C GLU A 185 -23.49 9.54 11.37
N LEU A 186 -24.20 8.91 10.43
CA LEU A 186 -25.63 8.60 10.53
C LEU A 186 -25.92 7.28 11.24
N THR A 187 -24.90 6.46 11.52
CA THR A 187 -25.06 5.18 12.23
C THR A 187 -24.92 5.36 13.74
N PRO A 188 -25.82 4.76 14.56
CA PRO A 188 -25.76 4.87 16.02
C PRO A 188 -24.52 4.17 16.61
N GLU A 189 -24.00 3.16 15.92
CA GLU A 189 -22.74 2.49 16.22
C GLU A 189 -21.59 3.29 15.58
N LYS A 190 -20.99 4.20 16.34
CA LYS A 190 -19.83 5.02 15.90
C LYS A 190 -18.50 4.25 15.90
N SER A 191 -18.53 2.92 16.00
CA SER A 191 -17.33 2.08 16.16
C SER A 191 -16.96 1.40 14.85
N SER A 192 -16.04 2.00 14.09
CA SER A 192 -15.30 1.25 13.07
C SER A 192 -14.33 0.29 13.78
N MET A 193 -14.30 -0.97 13.34
CA MET A 193 -13.34 -1.99 13.79
C MET A 193 -11.87 -1.59 13.51
N TRP A 194 -11.63 -0.59 12.67
CA TRP A 194 -10.32 -0.19 12.19
C TRP A 194 -9.95 1.26 12.48
N GLY A 195 -10.76 2.00 13.24
CA GLY A 195 -10.41 3.33 13.74
C GLY A 195 -10.03 4.29 12.61
N VAL A 196 -11.00 4.65 11.76
CA VAL A 196 -10.77 5.52 10.59
C VAL A 196 -10.44 6.98 10.96
N LYS A 197 -10.61 7.36 12.24
CA LYS A 197 -10.37 8.73 12.69
C LYS A 197 -8.87 8.99 12.91
N PRO A 198 -8.33 10.09 12.36
CA PRO A 198 -6.97 10.51 12.69
C PRO A 198 -6.90 10.87 14.18
N GLN A 199 -5.79 10.51 14.83
CA GLN A 199 -5.40 11.16 16.07
C GLN A 199 -5.11 12.63 15.73
N ASP A 200 -5.81 13.54 16.41
CA ASP A 200 -5.74 14.98 16.24
C ASP A 200 -4.28 15.45 16.15
N MET A 201 -3.88 15.93 14.97
CA MET A 201 -2.61 16.60 14.76
C MET A 201 -2.96 17.98 14.21
N GLU A 202 -2.88 18.98 15.08
CA GLU A 202 -3.02 20.38 14.73
C GLU A 202 -1.94 20.75 13.70
N ILE A 203 -2.34 21.09 12.48
CA ILE A 203 -1.46 21.66 11.47
C ILE A 203 -1.92 23.10 11.26
N ASP A 204 -1.08 24.05 11.65
CA ASP A 204 -1.34 25.48 11.51
C ASP A 204 -1.62 25.85 10.04
N SER A 205 -2.86 26.29 9.78
CA SER A 205 -3.33 26.76 8.48
C SER A 205 -2.82 28.18 8.20
N PHE A 206 -1.97 28.33 7.18
CA PHE A 206 -1.61 29.65 6.63
C PHE A 206 -2.74 30.14 5.70
N GLU A 207 -3.54 31.08 6.22
CA GLU A 207 -4.65 31.75 5.53
C GLU A 207 -4.15 32.59 4.35
N GLY A 208 -4.55 32.24 3.12
CA GLY A 208 -4.35 33.10 1.94
C GLY A 208 -4.11 32.40 0.61
N PHE A 209 -3.70 31.12 0.63
CA PHE A 209 -3.55 30.28 -0.58
C PHE A 209 -4.68 29.22 -0.69
N GLU A 210 -5.69 29.32 0.16
CA GLU A 210 -6.62 28.23 0.51
C GLU A 210 -7.63 27.87 -0.58
N GLU A 211 -8.30 28.82 -1.22
CA GLU A 211 -9.53 28.51 -1.98
C GLU A 211 -9.30 27.58 -3.19
N LYS A 212 -8.19 27.74 -3.91
CA LYS A 212 -7.83 26.89 -5.05
C LYS A 212 -7.20 25.56 -4.62
N TRP A 213 -6.58 25.53 -3.44
CA TRP A 213 -6.01 24.31 -2.87
C TRP A 213 -7.08 23.44 -2.22
N THR A 214 -8.05 24.02 -1.54
CA THR A 214 -9.19 23.32 -0.96
C THR A 214 -10.07 22.72 -2.05
N GLU A 215 -10.30 23.42 -3.17
CA GLU A 215 -11.03 22.86 -4.32
C GLU A 215 -10.25 21.71 -4.99
N GLY A 216 -8.94 21.88 -5.21
CA GLY A 216 -8.08 20.83 -5.78
C GLY A 216 -8.01 19.59 -4.87
N GLN A 217 -7.93 19.80 -3.56
CA GLN A 217 -7.89 18.75 -2.54
C GLN A 217 -9.23 18.02 -2.44
N GLY A 218 -10.36 18.74 -2.44
CA GLY A 218 -11.70 18.16 -2.42
C GLY A 218 -12.00 17.33 -3.67
N ARG A 219 -11.59 17.81 -4.86
CA ARG A 219 -11.70 17.03 -6.10
C ARG A 219 -10.89 15.73 -6.06
N LEU A 220 -9.69 15.77 -5.49
CA LEU A 220 -8.85 14.58 -5.34
C LEU A 220 -9.44 13.61 -4.31
N GLN A 221 -9.98 14.10 -3.19
CA GLN A 221 -10.67 13.28 -2.20
C GLN A 221 -11.86 12.55 -2.83
N SER A 222 -12.74 13.25 -3.55
CA SER A 222 -13.89 12.63 -4.24
C SER A 222 -13.45 11.59 -5.29
N ALA A 223 -12.41 11.88 -6.07
CA ALA A 223 -11.85 10.92 -7.01
C ALA A 223 -11.23 9.70 -6.31
N ASN A 224 -10.68 9.89 -5.11
CA ASN A 224 -10.14 8.82 -4.29
C ASN A 224 -11.25 7.94 -3.72
N THR A 225 -12.33 8.52 -3.19
CA THR A 225 -13.51 7.79 -2.71
C THR A 225 -14.11 6.94 -3.84
N THR A 226 -14.22 7.49 -5.04
CA THR A 226 -14.66 6.75 -6.23
C THR A 226 -13.74 5.55 -6.52
N MET A 227 -12.42 5.76 -6.51
CA MET A 227 -11.45 4.68 -6.74
C MET A 227 -11.49 3.60 -5.64
N ALA A 228 -11.70 3.99 -4.37
CA ALA A 228 -11.84 3.04 -3.26
C ALA A 228 -13.04 2.12 -3.48
N ILE A 229 -14.18 2.68 -3.88
CA ILE A 229 -15.40 1.92 -4.23
C ILE A 229 -15.14 0.98 -5.41
N GLU A 230 -14.45 1.45 -6.46
CA GLU A 230 -14.06 0.59 -7.59
C GLU A 230 -13.17 -0.57 -7.15
N LEU A 231 -12.21 -0.33 -6.25
CA LEU A 231 -11.32 -1.35 -5.71
C LEU A 231 -12.07 -2.39 -4.87
N ILE A 232 -13.01 -1.96 -4.02
CA ILE A 232 -13.91 -2.87 -3.31
C ILE A 232 -14.65 -3.76 -4.31
N GLY A 233 -15.21 -3.16 -5.37
CA GLY A 233 -15.85 -3.89 -6.46
C GLY A 233 -14.92 -4.93 -7.10
N LEU A 234 -13.65 -4.58 -7.36
CA LEU A 234 -12.66 -5.51 -7.91
C LEU A 234 -12.32 -6.67 -6.95
N PHE A 235 -12.28 -6.43 -5.64
CA PHE A 235 -12.07 -7.50 -4.65
C PHE A 235 -13.25 -8.46 -4.58
N LEU A 236 -14.47 -7.96 -4.77
CA LEU A 236 -15.71 -8.74 -4.68
C LEU A 236 -16.16 -9.35 -6.02
N GLN A 237 -15.50 -8.99 -7.12
CA GLN A 237 -15.78 -9.57 -8.42
C GLN A 237 -15.46 -11.07 -8.42
N ASP A 238 -16.48 -11.88 -8.68
CA ASP A 238 -16.28 -13.29 -9.02
C ASP A 238 -15.63 -13.41 -10.40
N LYS A 239 -14.59 -14.25 -10.52
CA LYS A 239 -13.90 -14.50 -11.79
C LYS A 239 -14.70 -15.35 -12.78
N ALA A 240 -15.98 -15.63 -12.50
CA ALA A 240 -16.84 -16.40 -13.39
C ALA A 240 -17.32 -15.65 -14.64
N HIS A 241 -17.03 -14.35 -14.83
CA HIS A 241 -17.37 -13.62 -16.05
C HIS A 241 -16.17 -12.89 -16.67
N PRO A 242 -15.61 -13.37 -17.80
CA PRO A 242 -14.76 -12.55 -18.64
C PRO A 242 -15.65 -11.52 -19.34
N MET A 243 -15.63 -10.28 -18.88
CA MET A 243 -16.20 -9.15 -19.63
C MET A 243 -15.36 -8.95 -20.89
N GLY A 244 -15.75 -9.67 -21.94
CA GLY A 244 -15.34 -9.41 -23.30
C GLY A 244 -15.95 -8.12 -23.83
N SER A 245 -15.15 -7.42 -24.63
CA SER A 245 -15.55 -6.49 -25.67
C SER A 245 -16.42 -5.29 -25.28
N PHE A 246 -15.76 -4.19 -24.90
CA PHE A 246 -16.24 -2.88 -25.32
C PHE A 246 -15.92 -2.70 -26.81
N HIS A 247 -16.79 -3.18 -27.69
CA HIS A 247 -16.90 -2.66 -29.04
C HIS A 247 -17.56 -1.29 -28.98
N SER A 248 -16.80 -0.25 -29.32
CA SER A 248 -17.34 1.05 -29.69
C SER A 248 -18.29 0.88 -30.88
N LYS A 249 -19.59 0.93 -30.62
CA LYS A 249 -20.55 1.35 -31.63
C LYS A 249 -20.47 2.87 -31.72
N THR A 250 -19.81 3.35 -32.77
CA THR A 250 -20.08 4.68 -33.33
C THR A 250 -20.45 4.48 -34.79
N GLU A 251 -21.77 4.47 -35.02
CA GLU A 251 -22.48 5.26 -36.03
C GLU A 251 -21.86 5.49 -37.41
N GLY A 252 -22.68 5.25 -38.45
CA GLY A 252 -22.52 5.90 -39.76
C GLY A 252 -22.85 5.03 -40.97
N ALA A 253 -24.12 4.69 -41.15
CA ALA A 253 -24.60 4.08 -42.39
C ALA A 253 -24.63 5.11 -43.55
N ARG A 254 -24.39 4.59 -44.77
CA ARG A 254 -24.64 5.18 -46.13
C ARG A 254 -23.63 6.25 -46.56
N ASN A 255 -23.10 6.28 -47.78
CA ASN A 255 -23.59 5.75 -49.07
C ASN A 255 -22.42 5.69 -50.09
N LYS A 256 -22.52 4.70 -51.01
CA LYS A 256 -22.16 4.70 -52.44
C LYS A 256 -20.89 5.43 -52.91
N LEU A 257 -20.01 4.71 -53.62
CA LEU A 257 -19.68 4.94 -55.04
C LEU A 257 -18.59 3.98 -55.57
N GLY A 258 -18.88 3.32 -56.70
CA GLY A 258 -17.97 2.77 -57.73
C GLY A 258 -17.22 1.47 -57.39
N GLY A 259 -17.24 0.40 -58.18
CA GLY A 259 -17.52 0.29 -59.60
C GLY A 259 -16.22 0.23 -60.39
N THR A 260 -15.61 -0.96 -60.47
CA THR A 260 -15.23 -1.73 -61.68
C THR A 260 -14.66 -3.06 -61.23
#